data_AF-F5L4J0-F1
#
_entry.id   AF-F5L4J0-F1
#
_cell.length_a   1.000
_cell.length_b   1.000
_cell.length_c   1.000
_cell.angle_alpha   90.00
_cell.angle_beta   90.00
_cell.angle_gamma   90.00
#
_symmetry.space_group_name_H-M   'P 1'
#
loop_
_entity.id
_entity.type
_entity.pdbx_description
1 polymer ?
#
loop_
_entity_poly.entity_id
_entity_poly.type
_entity_poly.pdbx_seq_one_letter_code
_entity_poly.pdbx_strand_id
1 'polypeptide(L)'
;MARIKIDLEQPYDEFEIGGKVYKVYYDDDSLRKYEKQCHKFADEAEAKPEKEISQMSEEEKKKLEEKQRGLLKETIETFFGENTYEEIYEAAGRSLVNMTKVVMALSEWLDSKMNVAQQKRREHYTKRNKKKR
;
A
#
# COMPACT_ATOMS: atom_id res chain seq x y z
N MET A 1 -28.55 16.21 32.15
CA MET A 1 -27.18 16.07 31.61
C MET A 1 -27.28 15.70 30.13
N ALA A 2 -26.70 16.50 29.25
CA ALA A 2 -26.71 16.21 27.81
C ALA A 2 -25.66 15.13 27.50
N ARG A 3 -26.06 14.10 26.74
CA ARG A 3 -25.19 13.01 26.30
C ARG A 3 -24.89 13.23 24.81
N ILE A 4 -23.67 13.59 24.48
CA ILE A 4 -23.24 13.78 23.09
C ILE A 4 -22.71 12.44 22.59
N LYS A 5 -23.35 11.89 21.55
CA LYS A 5 -22.90 10.66 20.87
C LYS A 5 -22.12 11.09 19.63
N ILE A 6 -20.88 10.63 19.52
CA ILE A 6 -20.02 10.88 18.35
C ILE A 6 -19.82 9.52 17.69
N ASP A 7 -20.25 9.41 16.44
CA ASP A 7 -20.03 8.23 15.61
C ASP A 7 -18.67 8.38 14.91
N LEU A 8 -17.79 7.40 15.10
CA LEU A 8 -16.45 7.40 14.51
C LEU A 8 -16.40 6.30 13.44
N GLU A 9 -16.04 6.69 12.22
CA GLU A 9 -15.77 5.74 11.15
C GLU A 9 -14.57 4.86 11.52
N GLN A 10 -14.67 3.56 11.24
CA GLN A 10 -13.58 2.63 11.52
C GLN A 10 -12.42 2.88 10.53
N PRO A 11 -11.17 2.92 10.99
CA PRO A 11 -10.03 3.28 10.15
C PRO A 11 -9.52 2.07 9.36
N TYR A 12 -10.39 1.32 8.70
CA TYR A 12 -9.99 0.21 7.82
C TYR A 12 -10.89 0.12 6.60
N ASP A 13 -10.33 -0.35 5.49
CA ASP A 13 -11.09 -0.78 4.32
C ASP A 13 -10.94 -2.30 4.11
N GLU A 14 -11.92 -2.90 3.43
CA GLU A 14 -11.98 -4.32 3.15
C GLU A 14 -11.63 -4.58 1.69
N PHE A 15 -10.63 -5.43 1.46
CA PHE A 15 -10.17 -5.86 0.14
C PHE A 15 -10.53 -7.31 -0.09
N GLU A 16 -11.34 -7.58 -1.12
CA GLU A 16 -11.66 -8.95 -1.51
C GLU A 16 -10.66 -9.44 -2.57
N ILE A 17 -9.90 -10.49 -2.24
CA ILE A 17 -8.93 -11.12 -3.14
C ILE A 17 -9.19 -12.62 -3.14
N GLY A 18 -9.54 -13.19 -4.29
CA GLY A 18 -9.76 -14.63 -4.43
C GLY A 18 -10.86 -15.19 -3.53
N GLY A 19 -11.87 -14.38 -3.18
CA GLY A 19 -12.96 -14.77 -2.28
C GLY A 19 -12.61 -14.68 -0.78
N LYS A 20 -11.45 -14.13 -0.42
CA LYS A 20 -11.09 -13.78 0.96
C LYS A 20 -11.13 -12.27 1.15
N VAL A 21 -11.69 -11.83 2.27
CA VAL A 21 -11.76 -10.42 2.64
C VAL A 21 -10.63 -10.12 3.61
N TYR A 22 -9.76 -9.20 3.23
CA TYR A 22 -8.65 -8.71 4.03
C TYR A 22 -8.93 -7.30 4.52
N LYS A 23 -8.69 -7.04 5.81
CA LYS A 23 -8.87 -5.72 6.42
C LYS A 23 -7.55 -4.97 6.39
N VAL A 24 -7.52 -3.85 5.67
CA VAL A 24 -6.35 -2.98 5.55
C VAL A 24 -6.64 -1.71 6.35
N TYR A 25 -5.86 -1.50 7.40
CA TYR A 25 -6.05 -0.37 8.30
C TYR A 25 -5.35 0.88 7.75
N TYR A 26 -6.00 2.04 7.84
CA TYR A 26 -5.45 3.33 7.44
C TYR A 26 -5.26 4.27 8.65
N ASP A 27 -5.06 3.72 9.84
CA ASP A 27 -4.61 4.51 10.98
C ASP A 27 -3.21 5.12 10.73
N ASP A 28 -2.86 6.17 11.48
CA ASP A 28 -1.58 6.88 11.29
C ASP A 28 -0.35 5.98 11.43
N ASP A 29 -0.41 4.90 12.22
CA ASP A 29 0.72 3.97 12.39
C ASP A 29 0.87 3.06 11.16
N SER A 30 -0.25 2.52 10.67
CA SER A 30 -0.33 1.70 9.45
C SER A 30 0.09 2.50 8.21
N LEU A 31 -0.45 3.71 8.01
CA LEU A 31 -0.10 4.57 6.87
C LEU A 31 1.41 4.86 6.83
N ARG A 32 2.03 5.13 7.99
CA ARG A 32 3.47 5.40 8.07
C ARG A 32 4.32 4.17 7.78
N LYS A 33 3.85 2.97 8.12
CA LYS A 33 4.50 1.71 7.73
C LYS A 33 4.40 1.50 6.23
N TYR A 34 3.23 1.72 5.64
CA TYR A 34 2.99 1.56 4.21
C TYR A 34 3.80 2.55 3.38
N GLU A 35 3.85 3.83 3.77
CA GLU A 35 4.64 4.85 3.10
C GLU A 35 6.13 4.48 3.05
N LYS A 36 6.70 4.04 4.19
CA LYS A 36 8.10 3.58 4.24
C LYS A 36 8.34 2.38 3.32
N GLN A 37 7.38 1.46 3.25
CA GLN A 37 7.50 0.26 2.45
C GLN A 37 7.37 0.55 0.95
N CYS A 38 6.44 1.41 0.56
CA CYS A 38 6.31 1.90 -0.81
C CYS A 38 7.55 2.70 -1.24
N HIS A 39 8.13 3.53 -0.37
CA HIS A 39 9.38 4.23 -0.67
C HIS A 39 10.54 3.25 -0.92
N LYS A 40 10.73 2.25 -0.06
CA LYS A 40 11.73 1.20 -0.31
C LYS A 40 11.49 0.48 -1.64
N PHE A 41 10.24 0.14 -1.95
CA PHE A 41 9.89 -0.50 -3.21
C PHE A 41 10.22 0.40 -4.42
N ALA A 42 9.90 1.70 -4.33
CA ALA A 42 10.18 2.67 -5.38
C ALA A 42 11.69 2.88 -5.57
N ASP A 43 12.45 3.09 -4.49
CA ASP A 43 13.91 3.21 -4.53
C ASP A 43 14.56 1.98 -5.18
N GLU A 44 14.09 0.77 -4.84
CA GLU A 44 14.65 -0.47 -5.41
C GLU A 44 14.22 -0.70 -6.87
N ALA A 45 13.03 -0.24 -7.27
CA ALA A 45 12.57 -0.26 -8.65
C ALA A 45 13.30 0.77 -9.53
N GLU A 46 13.62 1.95 -8.97
CA GLU A 46 14.33 3.03 -9.68
C GLU A 46 15.84 2.78 -9.75
N ALA A 47 16.40 2.03 -8.80
CA ALA A 47 17.82 1.69 -8.75
C ALA A 47 18.33 0.89 -9.96
N LYS A 48 17.45 0.30 -10.78
CA LYS A 48 17.83 -0.40 -12.02
C LYS A 48 16.91 0.01 -13.18
N PRO A 49 17.34 0.89 -14.08
CA PRO A 49 16.55 1.26 -15.24
C PRO A 49 16.24 0.03 -16.12
N GLU A 50 15.07 0.01 -16.74
CA GLU A 50 14.57 -1.06 -17.61
C GLU A 50 15.58 -1.49 -18.70
N LYS A 51 16.43 -0.55 -19.12
CA LYS A 51 17.52 -0.76 -20.07
C LYS A 51 18.64 -1.66 -19.54
N GLU A 52 18.98 -1.57 -18.25
CA GLU A 52 19.97 -2.46 -17.61
C GLU A 52 19.41 -3.87 -17.43
N ILE A 53 18.11 -4.00 -17.16
CA ILE A 53 17.43 -5.30 -17.01
C ILE A 53 17.40 -6.07 -18.34
N SER A 54 17.21 -5.36 -19.46
CA SER A 54 17.22 -6.00 -20.79
C SER A 54 18.60 -6.53 -21.19
N GLN A 55 19.68 -5.95 -20.65
CA GLN A 55 21.07 -6.34 -20.94
C GLN A 55 21.64 -7.37 -19.94
N MET A 56 20.91 -7.66 -18.86
CA MET A 56 21.31 -8.66 -17.86
C MET A 56 21.28 -10.09 -18.41
N SER A 57 22.23 -10.89 -17.94
CA SER A 57 22.27 -12.33 -18.18
C SER A 57 21.03 -13.02 -17.57
N GLU A 58 20.69 -14.22 -18.04
CA GLU A 58 19.57 -15.01 -17.47
C GLU A 58 19.74 -15.23 -15.96
N GLU A 59 20.97 -15.41 -15.47
CA GLU A 59 21.26 -15.58 -14.05
C GLU A 59 21.01 -14.30 -13.23
N GLU A 60 21.30 -13.13 -13.79
CA GLU A 60 21.03 -11.84 -13.16
C GLU A 60 19.54 -11.49 -13.19
N LYS A 61 18.84 -11.84 -14.28
CA LYS A 61 17.38 -11.72 -14.37
C LYS A 61 16.70 -12.57 -13.31
N LYS A 62 17.14 -13.81 -13.12
CA LYS A 62 16.61 -14.71 -12.09
C LYS A 62 16.84 -14.18 -10.67
N LYS A 63 18.02 -13.63 -10.38
CA LYS A 63 18.30 -12.95 -9.09
C LYS A 63 17.43 -11.70 -8.88
N LEU A 64 17.15 -10.95 -9.96
CA LEU A 64 16.27 -9.79 -9.91
C LEU A 64 14.82 -10.22 -9.62
N GLU A 65 14.34 -11.26 -10.29
CA GLU A 65 13.00 -11.83 -10.03
C GLU A 65 12.87 -12.34 -8.59
N GLU A 66 13.89 -13.02 -8.05
CA GLU A 66 13.88 -13.45 -6.64
C GLU A 66 13.82 -12.26 -5.68
N LYS A 67 14.56 -11.18 -5.96
CA LYS A 67 14.47 -9.94 -5.17
C LYS A 67 13.09 -9.30 -5.25
N GLN A 68 12.55 -9.16 -6.47
CA GLN A 68 11.20 -8.63 -6.69
C GLN A 68 10.14 -9.46 -5.97
N ARG A 69 10.28 -10.79 -5.99
CA ARG A 69 9.39 -11.71 -5.26
C ARG A 69 9.48 -11.50 -3.74
N GLY A 70 10.69 -11.31 -3.20
CA GLY A 70 10.89 -10.98 -1.79
C GLY A 70 10.24 -9.66 -1.40
N LEU A 71 10.40 -8.64 -2.23
CA LEU A 71 9.81 -7.31 -2.02
C LEU A 71 8.29 -7.32 -2.11
N LEU A 72 7.73 -8.02 -3.11
CA LEU A 72 6.29 -8.24 -3.22
C LEU A 72 5.73 -8.97 -1.99
N LYS A 73 6.46 -9.97 -1.48
CA LYS A 73 6.09 -10.67 -0.24
C LYS A 73 6.05 -9.72 0.95
N GLU A 74 7.13 -8.97 1.18
CA GLU A 74 7.20 -8.03 2.30
C GLU A 74 6.09 -6.97 2.21
N THR A 75 5.82 -6.43 1.02
CA THR A 75 4.74 -5.46 0.81
C THR A 75 3.37 -6.07 1.10
N ILE A 76 3.03 -7.21 0.50
CA ILE A 76 1.72 -7.87 0.68
C ILE A 76 1.49 -8.21 2.16
N GLU A 77 2.50 -8.78 2.83
CA GLU A 77 2.40 -9.12 4.25
C GLU A 77 2.31 -7.87 5.14
N THR A 78 2.91 -6.75 4.73
CA THR A 78 2.76 -5.48 5.44
C THR A 78 1.32 -4.97 5.36
N PHE A 79 0.68 -5.05 4.18
CA PHE A 79 -0.68 -4.54 3.98
C PHE A 79 -1.76 -5.46 4.58
N PHE A 80 -1.63 -6.77 4.38
CA PHE A 80 -2.69 -7.74 4.73
C PHE A 80 -2.38 -8.60 5.96
N GLY A 81 -1.16 -8.55 6.48
CA GLY A 81 -0.71 -9.31 7.64
C GLY A 81 0.22 -10.47 7.27
N GLU A 82 0.93 -11.00 8.27
CA GLU A 82 1.89 -12.10 8.08
C GLU A 82 1.23 -13.35 7.47
N ASN A 83 1.97 -14.07 6.62
CA ASN A 83 1.54 -15.29 5.90
C ASN A 83 0.41 -15.11 4.87
N THR A 84 -0.03 -13.89 4.58
CA THR A 84 -1.07 -13.65 3.56
C THR A 84 -0.55 -13.69 2.12
N TYR A 85 0.77 -13.51 1.93
CA TYR A 85 1.37 -13.51 0.59
C TYR A 85 1.10 -14.80 -0.17
N GLU A 86 1.26 -15.95 0.47
CA GLU A 86 1.13 -17.24 -0.21
C GLU A 86 -0.32 -17.50 -0.63
N GLU A 87 -1.27 -17.12 0.22
CA GLU A 87 -2.70 -17.21 -0.08
C GLU A 87 -3.10 -16.30 -1.24
N ILE A 88 -2.62 -15.06 -1.24
CA ILE A 88 -2.89 -14.08 -2.30
C ILE A 88 -2.18 -14.50 -3.59
N TYR A 89 -0.97 -15.07 -3.50
CA TYR A 89 -0.24 -15.58 -4.65
C TYR A 89 -0.95 -16.76 -5.32
N GLU A 90 -1.50 -17.68 -4.53
CA GLU A 90 -2.32 -18.77 -5.07
C GLU A 90 -3.64 -18.25 -5.66
N ALA A 91 -4.32 -17.33 -4.99
CA ALA A 91 -5.52 -16.66 -5.52
C ALA A 91 -5.25 -15.89 -6.84
N ALA A 92 -4.07 -15.30 -6.95
CA ALA A 92 -3.60 -14.60 -8.15
C ALA A 92 -3.18 -15.55 -9.29
N GLY A 93 -3.30 -16.87 -9.10
CA GLY A 93 -2.95 -17.90 -10.08
C GLY A 93 -1.44 -18.12 -10.21
N ARG A 94 -0.67 -17.87 -9.13
CA ARG A 94 0.80 -17.93 -9.10
C ARG A 94 1.45 -17.04 -10.17
N SER A 95 0.84 -15.89 -10.44
CA SER A 95 1.30 -14.93 -11.43
C SER A 95 1.87 -13.69 -10.73
N LEU A 96 3.18 -13.47 -10.87
CA LEU A 96 3.84 -12.25 -10.37
C LEU A 96 3.21 -10.99 -10.99
N VAL A 97 2.78 -11.05 -12.26
CA VAL A 97 2.11 -9.93 -12.94
C VAL A 97 0.80 -9.57 -12.24
N ASN A 98 0.03 -10.56 -11.79
CA ASN A 98 -1.20 -10.31 -11.04
C ASN A 98 -0.89 -9.76 -9.63
N MET A 99 0.16 -10.24 -8.97
CA MET A 99 0.60 -9.68 -7.69
C MET A 99 1.00 -8.22 -7.81
N THR A 100 1.74 -7.85 -8.86
CA THR A 100 2.10 -6.46 -9.11
C THR A 100 0.87 -5.58 -9.26
N LYS A 101 -0.19 -6.05 -9.95
CA LYS A 101 -1.46 -5.31 -10.05
C LYS A 101 -2.12 -5.08 -8.68
N VAL A 102 -2.09 -6.07 -7.80
CA VAL A 102 -2.60 -5.92 -6.42
C VAL A 102 -1.81 -4.85 -5.67
N VAL A 103 -0.49 -4.88 -5.75
CA VAL A 103 0.38 -3.88 -5.10
C VAL A 103 0.18 -2.48 -5.69
N MET A 104 0.00 -2.35 -7.00
CA MET A 104 -0.33 -1.05 -7.62
C MET A 104 -1.67 -0.52 -7.13
N ALA A 105 -2.71 -1.35 -7.09
CA ALA A 105 -4.02 -0.95 -6.57
C ALA A 105 -3.97 -0.53 -5.09
N LEU A 106 -3.16 -1.22 -4.27
CA LEU A 106 -2.90 -0.83 -2.89
C LEU A 106 -2.17 0.51 -2.79
N SER A 107 -1.19 0.76 -3.66
CA SER A 107 -0.46 2.02 -3.68
C SER A 107 -1.35 3.19 -4.09
N GLU A 108 -2.23 3.00 -5.08
CA GLU A 108 -3.22 4.02 -5.47
C GLU A 108 -4.23 4.28 -4.36
N TRP A 109 -4.68 3.22 -3.68
CA TRP A 109 -5.56 3.34 -2.52
C TRP A 109 -4.89 4.10 -1.37
N LEU A 110 -3.62 3.79 -1.08
CA LEU A 110 -2.83 4.46 -0.06
C LEU A 110 -2.69 5.95 -0.37
N ASP A 111 -2.33 6.29 -1.62
CA ASP A 111 -2.19 7.68 -2.06
C ASP A 111 -3.52 8.45 -1.89
N SER A 112 -4.64 7.83 -2.27
CA SER A 112 -5.98 8.40 -2.08
C SER A 112 -6.28 8.70 -0.61
N LYS A 113 -5.99 7.77 0.31
CA LYS A 113 -6.20 7.97 1.76
C LYS A 113 -5.27 9.05 2.33
N MET A 114 -3.99 9.08 1.91
CA MET A 114 -3.04 10.10 2.34
C MET A 114 -3.39 11.49 1.82
N ASN A 115 -3.80 11.62 0.57
CA ASN A 115 -4.23 12.89 -0.02
C ASN A 115 -5.51 13.42 0.62
N VAL A 116 -6.49 12.56 0.90
CA VAL A 116 -7.71 12.94 1.64
C VAL A 116 -7.36 13.39 3.06
N ALA A 117 -6.44 12.71 3.75
CA ALA A 117 -5.97 13.13 5.08
C ALA A 117 -5.25 14.49 5.04
N GLN A 118 -4.37 14.73 4.07
CA GLN A 118 -3.69 16.01 3.85
C GLN A 118 -4.69 17.15 3.55
N GLN A 119 -5.69 16.88 2.70
CA GLN A 119 -6.71 17.86 2.33
C GLN A 119 -7.63 18.21 3.51
N LYS A 120 -8.13 17.22 4.26
CA LYS A 120 -8.93 17.44 5.47
C LYS A 120 -8.17 18.25 6.52
N ARG A 121 -6.86 18.00 6.71
CA ARG A 121 -6.01 18.81 7.60
C ARG A 121 -5.93 20.26 7.12
N ARG A 122 -5.62 20.49 5.84
CA ARG A 122 -5.53 21.85 5.27
C ARG A 122 -6.85 22.64 5.39
N GLU A 123 -7.98 22.00 5.13
CA GLU A 123 -9.30 22.64 5.28
C GLU A 123 -9.63 23.00 6.72
N HIS A 124 -9.27 22.14 7.69
CA HIS A 124 -9.56 22.39 9.11
C HIS A 124 -8.74 23.57 9.67
N TYR A 125 -7.50 23.76 9.22
CA TYR A 125 -6.67 24.90 9.63
C TYR A 125 -7.03 26.21 8.91
N THR A 126 -7.40 26.15 7.63
CA THR A 126 -7.77 27.35 6.86
C THR A 126 -9.15 27.89 7.22
N LYS A 127 -10.12 27.03 7.59
CA LYS A 127 -11.44 27.48 8.08
C LYS A 127 -11.38 28.16 9.46
N ARG A 128 -10.38 27.86 10.30
CA ARG A 128 -10.20 28.51 11.62
C ARG A 128 -9.72 29.97 11.52
N ASN A 129 -9.02 30.33 10.44
CA ASN A 129 -8.54 31.70 10.21
C ASN A 129 -9.56 32.64 9.52
N LYS A 130 -10.61 32.11 8.89
CA LYS A 130 -11.67 32.95 8.28
C LYS A 130 -12.71 33.47 9.28
N LYS A 131 -12.70 33.01 10.53
CA LYS A 131 -13.63 33.47 11.59
C LYS A 131 -13.07 34.59 12.48
N LYS A 132 -11.89 35.12 12.17
CA LYS A 132 -11.19 36.17 12.95
C LYS A 132 -10.79 37.41 12.12
N ARG A 133 -11.35 37.59 10.93
CA ARG A 133 -11.21 38.81 10.13
C ARG A 133 -12.56 39.43 9.88
#